data_AF-A0A316M2V4-F1
#
_entry.id   AF-A0A316M2V4-F1
#
_cell.length_a   1.000
_cell.length_b   1.000
_cell.length_c   1.000
_cell.angle_alpha   90.00
_cell.angle_beta   90.00
_cell.angle_gamma   90.00
#
_symmetry.space_group_name_H-M   'P 1'
#
loop_
_entity.id
_entity.type
_entity.pdbx_description
1 polymer ?
#
loop_
_entity_poly.entity_id
_entity_poly.type
_entity_poly.pdbx_seq_one_letter_code
_entity_poly.pdbx_strand_id
1 'polypeptide(L)'
;MNNILDLYIHKLLNSNIEEDKMELYIDLFSKFLSYSNPDYKYNGTYLNQYISNFKKVYYALKNKNIIYNKIFMELTGLGKEFELVIDDVYKGVYSLINVRDSEYIGYNQNKIIDDSVEIKLKIKNGEEEYLFCRSYWNLENHILDKVLKDVEIYLKAKGLWRINNETA
;
A
#
# COMPACT_ATOMS: atom_id res chain seq x y z
N MET A 1 -6.04 -8.92 -15.52
CA MET A 1 -5.27 -8.49 -14.34
C MET A 1 -3.84 -8.23 -14.77
N ASN A 2 -3.28 -7.05 -14.45
CA ASN A 2 -1.94 -6.63 -14.89
C ASN A 2 -0.85 -7.42 -14.16
N ASN A 3 -0.63 -8.67 -14.60
CA ASN A 3 0.33 -9.63 -14.04
C ASN A 3 1.75 -9.04 -13.92
N ILE A 4 2.12 -8.11 -14.82
CA ILE A 4 3.43 -7.44 -14.80
C ILE A 4 3.59 -6.51 -13.59
N LEU A 5 2.55 -5.78 -13.20
CA LEU A 5 2.64 -4.81 -12.12
C LEU A 5 2.72 -5.51 -10.76
N ASP A 6 1.81 -6.46 -10.54
CA ASP A 6 1.79 -7.23 -9.30
C ASP A 6 3.10 -8.01 -9.13
N LEU A 7 3.62 -8.63 -10.21
CA LEU A 7 4.92 -9.27 -10.20
C LEU A 7 6.06 -8.30 -9.86
N TYR A 8 6.03 -7.07 -10.37
CA TYR A 8 7.03 -6.06 -10.07
C TYR A 8 7.00 -5.64 -8.59
N ILE A 9 5.82 -5.30 -8.06
CA ILE A 9 5.66 -4.92 -6.65
C ILE A 9 6.03 -6.10 -5.74
N HIS A 10 5.56 -7.30 -6.05
CA HIS A 10 5.90 -8.51 -5.30
C HIS A 10 7.41 -8.75 -5.28
N LYS A 11 8.10 -8.60 -6.42
CA LYS A 11 9.57 -8.68 -6.46
C LYS A 11 10.22 -7.60 -5.60
N LEU A 12 9.78 -6.35 -5.66
CA LEU A 12 10.33 -5.28 -4.84
C LEU A 12 10.18 -5.55 -3.34
N LEU A 13 8.99 -5.99 -2.91
CA LEU A 13 8.71 -6.28 -1.51
C LEU A 13 9.55 -7.42 -0.96
N ASN A 14 9.78 -8.46 -1.77
CA ASN A 14 10.53 -9.66 -1.38
C ASN A 14 12.03 -9.58 -1.67
N SER A 15 12.51 -8.56 -2.37
CA SER A 15 13.94 -8.37 -2.64
C SER A 15 14.65 -7.75 -1.44
N ASN A 16 15.87 -8.20 -1.18
CA ASN A 16 16.80 -7.51 -0.30
C ASN A 16 17.88 -6.82 -1.15
N ILE A 17 17.60 -5.59 -1.57
CA ILE A 17 18.52 -4.83 -2.43
C ILE A 17 19.67 -4.31 -1.58
N GLU A 18 20.89 -4.76 -1.88
CA GLU A 18 22.12 -4.22 -1.30
C GLU A 18 22.44 -2.87 -1.96
N GLU A 19 22.10 -1.78 -1.28
CA GLU A 19 22.11 -0.45 -1.87
C GLU A 19 23.47 0.02 -2.37
N ASP A 20 24.52 -0.19 -1.58
CA ASP A 20 25.87 0.23 -1.93
C ASP A 20 26.36 -0.49 -3.19
N LYS A 21 26.01 -1.78 -3.33
CA LYS A 21 26.31 -2.56 -4.53
C LYS A 21 25.49 -2.10 -5.72
N MET A 22 24.21 -1.80 -5.52
CA MET A 22 23.33 -1.31 -6.57
C MET A 22 23.85 0.04 -7.12
N GLU A 23 24.17 0.99 -6.25
CA GLU A 23 24.73 2.29 -6.64
C GLU A 23 26.04 2.12 -7.41
N LEU A 24 26.96 1.28 -6.90
CA LEU A 24 28.22 0.98 -7.57
C LEU A 24 28.00 0.39 -8.97
N TYR A 25 27.12 -0.60 -9.11
CA TYR A 25 26.87 -1.25 -10.40
C TYR A 25 26.21 -0.31 -11.40
N ILE A 26 25.29 0.54 -10.95
CA ILE A 26 24.64 1.53 -11.80
C ILE A 26 25.65 2.60 -12.25
N ASP A 27 26.52 3.08 -11.35
CA ASP A 27 27.60 4.02 -11.70
C ASP A 27 28.58 3.41 -12.72
N LEU A 28 29.03 2.18 -12.50
CA LEU A 28 29.92 1.46 -13.44
C LEU A 28 29.26 1.29 -14.81
N PHE A 29 27.98 0.89 -14.85
CA PHE A 29 27.25 0.71 -16.10
C PHE A 29 27.02 2.04 -16.83
N SER A 30 26.70 3.12 -16.11
CA SER A 30 26.56 4.47 -16.66
C SER A 30 27.84 4.97 -17.32
N LYS A 31 28.98 4.76 -16.64
CA LYS A 31 30.30 5.10 -17.17
C LYS A 31 30.62 4.29 -18.42
N PHE A 32 30.38 2.97 -18.38
CA PHE A 32 30.54 2.11 -19.55
C PHE A 32 29.72 2.62 -20.75
N LEU A 33 28.44 2.95 -20.55
CA LEU A 33 27.59 3.50 -21.62
C LEU A 33 28.12 4.84 -22.15
N SER A 34 28.60 5.71 -21.28
CA SER A 34 29.17 7.00 -21.68
C SER A 34 30.45 6.87 -22.54
N TYR A 35 31.22 5.79 -22.34
CA TYR A 35 32.42 5.50 -23.13
C TYR A 35 32.13 4.70 -24.40
N SER A 36 31.08 3.89 -24.41
CA SER A 36 30.73 3.00 -25.53
C SER A 36 29.68 3.58 -26.49
N ASN A 37 28.92 4.57 -26.04
CA ASN A 37 27.88 5.22 -26.83
C ASN A 37 28.01 6.76 -26.73
N PRO A 38 28.52 7.43 -27.78
CA PRO A 38 28.70 8.89 -27.81
C PRO A 38 27.41 9.67 -27.52
N ASP A 39 26.25 9.13 -27.92
CA ASP A 39 24.94 9.77 -27.73
C ASP A 39 24.45 9.69 -26.28
N TYR A 40 25.02 8.79 -25.47
CA TYR A 40 24.65 8.60 -24.07
C TYR A 40 25.39 9.54 -23.10
N LYS A 41 26.46 10.21 -23.56
CA LYS A 41 27.36 11.02 -22.72
C LYS A 41 26.64 12.10 -21.89
N TYR A 42 25.50 12.61 -22.37
CA TYR A 42 24.69 13.63 -21.69
C TYR A 42 23.72 13.07 -20.65
N ASN A 43 23.47 11.75 -20.63
CA ASN A 43 22.46 11.11 -19.77
C ASN A 43 23.03 10.56 -18.45
N GLY A 44 24.36 10.47 -18.31
CA GLY A 44 24.99 9.89 -17.12
C GLY A 44 24.66 10.63 -15.81
N THR A 45 24.46 11.95 -15.86
CA THR A 45 24.10 12.78 -14.69
C THR A 45 22.66 12.58 -14.21
N TYR A 46 21.74 12.17 -15.11
CA TYR A 46 20.34 11.92 -14.77
C TYR A 46 20.16 10.62 -13.98
N LEU A 47 21.03 9.65 -14.19
CA LEU A 47 20.90 8.32 -13.60
C LEU A 47 20.93 8.35 -12.06
N ASN A 48 21.75 9.21 -11.46
CA ASN A 48 21.84 9.37 -10.01
C ASN A 48 20.52 9.85 -9.38
N GLN A 49 19.77 10.72 -10.06
CA GLN A 49 18.47 11.18 -9.58
C GLN A 49 17.44 10.04 -9.58
N TYR A 50 17.47 9.19 -10.61
CA TYR A 50 16.61 8.01 -10.68
C TYR A 50 16.93 6.98 -9.59
N ILE A 51 18.21 6.80 -9.24
CA ILE A 51 18.62 5.92 -8.14
C ILE A 51 18.07 6.43 -6.80
N SER A 52 18.25 7.71 -6.50
CA SER A 52 17.75 8.31 -5.26
C SER A 52 16.22 8.19 -5.15
N ASN A 53 15.50 8.48 -6.23
CA ASN A 53 14.06 8.32 -6.29
C ASN A 53 13.63 6.86 -6.10
N PHE A 54 14.33 5.92 -6.75
CA PHE A 54 14.05 4.49 -6.60
C PHE A 54 14.19 4.03 -5.15
N LYS A 55 15.30 4.40 -4.48
CA LYS A 55 15.52 4.09 -3.05
C LYS A 55 14.38 4.61 -2.19
N LYS A 56 13.99 5.87 -2.40
CA LYS A 56 12.89 6.50 -1.66
C LYS A 56 11.58 5.71 -1.81
N VAL A 57 11.23 5.32 -3.04
CA VAL A 57 10.04 4.50 -3.31
C VAL A 57 10.16 3.11 -2.68
N TYR A 58 11.32 2.45 -2.82
CA TYR A 58 11.54 1.11 -2.32
C TYR A 58 11.34 1.02 -0.80
N TYR A 59 11.92 1.95 -0.04
CA TYR A 59 11.73 2.00 1.41
C TYR A 59 10.31 2.38 1.81
N ALA A 60 9.75 3.42 1.17
CA ALA A 60 8.39 3.86 1.46
C ALA A 60 7.37 2.75 1.18
N LEU A 61 7.52 2.02 0.07
CA LEU A 61 6.69 0.87 -0.29
C LEU A 61 6.76 -0.23 0.78
N LYS A 62 7.97 -0.59 1.24
CA LYS A 62 8.11 -1.61 2.29
C LYS A 62 7.44 -1.20 3.60
N ASN A 63 7.63 0.06 4.01
CA ASN A 63 7.00 0.59 5.22
C ASN A 63 5.47 0.64 5.09
N LYS A 64 4.96 1.18 3.98
CA LYS A 64 3.52 1.21 3.68
C LYS A 64 2.92 -0.17 3.60
N ASN A 65 3.61 -1.14 3.00
CA ASN A 65 3.14 -2.52 2.95
C ASN A 65 2.89 -3.10 4.34
N ILE A 66 3.79 -2.85 5.30
CA ILE A 66 3.58 -3.28 6.69
C ILE A 66 2.33 -2.61 7.28
N ILE A 67 2.13 -1.32 7.03
CA ILE A 67 0.99 -0.55 7.55
C ILE A 67 -0.33 -1.02 6.91
N TYR A 68 -0.37 -1.19 5.59
CA TYR A 68 -1.54 -1.64 4.84
C TYR A 68 -1.99 -3.02 5.29
N ASN A 69 -1.04 -3.96 5.42
CA ASN A 69 -1.35 -5.30 5.93
C ASN A 69 -1.85 -5.22 7.37
N LYS A 70 -1.23 -4.43 8.25
CA LYS A 70 -1.71 -4.27 9.64
C LYS A 70 -3.15 -3.73 9.69
N ILE A 71 -3.45 -2.67 8.93
CA ILE A 71 -4.80 -2.11 8.84
C ILE A 71 -5.80 -3.17 8.38
N PHE A 72 -5.49 -3.87 7.29
CA PHE A 72 -6.33 -4.93 6.76
C PHE A 72 -6.58 -6.03 7.80
N MET A 73 -5.51 -6.50 8.45
CA MET A 73 -5.58 -7.56 9.46
C MET A 73 -6.45 -7.16 10.65
N GLU A 74 -6.27 -5.96 11.22
CA GLU A 74 -7.07 -5.51 12.36
C GLU A 74 -8.55 -5.31 12.01
N LEU A 75 -8.85 -4.80 10.80
CA LEU A 75 -10.23 -4.63 10.35
C LEU A 75 -10.95 -5.97 10.19
N THR A 76 -10.26 -7.10 10.01
CA THR A 76 -10.90 -8.43 10.05
C THR A 76 -11.53 -8.74 11.41
N GLY A 77 -11.03 -8.14 12.50
CA GLY A 77 -11.61 -8.24 13.84
C GLY A 77 -13.00 -7.61 13.99
N LEU A 78 -13.47 -6.86 12.97
CA LEU A 78 -14.85 -6.35 12.93
C LEU A 78 -15.90 -7.45 12.80
N GLY A 79 -15.52 -8.64 12.32
CA GLY A 79 -16.46 -9.76 12.10
C GLY A 79 -17.52 -9.45 11.04
N LYS A 80 -17.21 -8.58 10.06
CA LYS A 80 -18.09 -8.21 8.96
C LYS A 80 -17.36 -8.32 7.64
N GLU A 81 -18.07 -8.72 6.59
CA GLU A 81 -17.51 -8.73 5.25
C GLU A 81 -17.24 -7.31 4.76
N PHE A 82 -16.07 -7.10 4.16
CA PHE A 82 -15.69 -5.80 3.64
C PHE A 82 -14.74 -5.89 2.45
N GLU A 83 -14.77 -4.83 1.65
CA GLU A 83 -13.72 -4.50 0.69
C GLU A 83 -13.01 -3.24 1.18
N LEU A 84 -11.69 -3.33 1.29
CA LEU A 84 -10.79 -2.27 1.71
C LEU A 84 -9.93 -1.86 0.52
N VAL A 85 -9.89 -0.57 0.24
CA VAL A 85 -8.95 0.04 -0.71
C VAL A 85 -8.14 1.08 0.03
N ILE A 86 -6.81 1.00 -0.10
CA ILE A 86 -5.87 1.94 0.51
C ILE A 86 -5.07 2.63 -0.59
N ASP A 87 -5.08 3.97 -0.56
CA ASP A 87 -4.35 4.86 -1.48
C ASP A 87 -4.58 4.57 -2.97
N ASP A 88 -5.68 3.88 -3.30
CA ASP A 88 -6.00 3.35 -4.64
C ASP A 88 -4.92 2.44 -5.24
N VAL A 89 -4.02 1.89 -4.41
CA VAL A 89 -2.93 1.00 -4.84
C VAL A 89 -3.01 -0.38 -4.21
N TYR A 90 -3.66 -0.51 -3.06
CA TYR A 90 -3.78 -1.75 -2.30
C TYR A 90 -5.24 -2.09 -2.09
N LYS A 91 -5.62 -3.35 -2.33
CA LYS A 91 -6.96 -3.88 -2.11
C LYS A 91 -6.90 -5.05 -1.15
N GLY A 92 -7.80 -5.07 -0.17
CA GLY A 92 -8.04 -6.22 0.71
C GLY A 92 -9.51 -6.59 0.68
N VAL A 93 -9.82 -7.87 0.55
CA VAL A 93 -11.19 -8.41 0.62
C VAL A 93 -11.26 -9.40 1.76
N TYR A 94 -12.24 -9.19 2.64
CA TYR A 94 -12.54 -10.09 3.74
C TYR A 94 -13.98 -10.58 3.64
N SER A 95 -14.14 -11.90 3.60
CA SER A 95 -15.40 -12.62 3.67
C SER A 95 -15.36 -13.58 4.87
N LEU A 96 -16.51 -13.74 5.53
CA LEU A 96 -16.67 -14.65 6.66
C LEU A 96 -16.57 -16.12 6.25
N ILE A 97 -16.84 -16.42 4.96
CA ILE A 97 -17.03 -17.79 4.51
C ILE A 97 -15.72 -18.46 4.12
N ASN A 98 -14.77 -17.77 3.44
CA ASN A 98 -13.45 -18.34 3.10
C ASN A 98 -12.45 -17.39 2.40
N VAL A 99 -12.78 -16.12 2.15
CA VAL A 99 -11.88 -15.24 1.38
C VAL A 99 -11.23 -14.23 2.30
N ARG A 100 -9.91 -14.38 2.47
CA ARG A 100 -9.05 -13.33 3.01
C ARG A 100 -7.91 -13.17 2.02
N ASP A 101 -8.01 -12.14 1.19
CA ASP A 101 -7.02 -11.89 0.16
C ASP A 101 -6.68 -10.40 0.12
N SER A 102 -5.42 -10.12 -0.20
CA SER A 102 -4.97 -8.77 -0.42
C SER A 102 -3.90 -8.70 -1.50
N GLU A 103 -4.01 -7.68 -2.34
CA GLU A 103 -3.17 -7.51 -3.52
C GLU A 103 -2.90 -6.03 -3.78
N TYR A 104 -1.85 -5.76 -4.56
CA TYR A 104 -1.64 -4.43 -5.13
C TYR A 104 -2.37 -4.33 -6.46
N ILE A 105 -3.34 -3.42 -6.54
CA ILE A 105 -4.17 -3.19 -7.72
C ILE A 105 -3.62 -2.05 -8.60
N GLY A 106 -2.64 -1.30 -8.11
CA GLY A 106 -2.12 -0.11 -8.79
C GLY A 106 -0.74 0.31 -8.30
N TYR A 107 -0.11 1.20 -9.06
CA TYR A 107 1.16 1.82 -8.69
C TYR A 107 1.03 3.33 -8.81
N ASN A 108 1.14 4.00 -7.68
CA ASN A 108 1.14 5.45 -7.59
C ASN A 108 2.30 5.89 -6.71
N GLN A 109 3.40 6.30 -7.36
CA GLN A 109 4.62 6.73 -6.69
C GLN A 109 4.36 7.83 -5.65
N ASN A 110 3.52 8.81 -5.99
CA ASN A 110 3.23 9.92 -5.09
C ASN A 110 2.54 9.43 -3.83
N LYS A 111 1.55 8.56 -3.98
CA LYS A 111 0.87 7.93 -2.83
C LYS A 111 1.80 7.03 -2.03
N ILE A 112 2.71 6.29 -2.66
CA ILE A 112 3.65 5.41 -1.93
C ILE A 112 4.61 6.23 -1.07
N ILE A 113 5.15 7.32 -1.61
CA ILE A 113 6.13 8.18 -0.93
C ILE A 113 5.49 9.09 0.12
N ASP A 114 4.23 9.47 -0.08
CA ASP A 114 3.53 10.39 0.80
C ASP A 114 3.22 9.77 2.17
N ASP A 115 3.41 10.55 3.24
CA ASP A 115 3.21 10.12 4.63
C ASP A 115 1.73 10.11 5.06
N SER A 116 0.80 10.30 4.13
CA SER A 116 -0.62 10.11 4.36
C SER A 116 -1.09 8.73 3.91
N VAL A 117 -2.23 8.30 4.43
CA VAL A 117 -2.92 7.10 3.97
C VAL A 117 -4.39 7.41 3.81
N GLU A 118 -4.92 7.15 2.62
CA GLU A 118 -6.34 7.24 2.31
C GLU A 118 -6.97 5.86 2.38
N ILE A 119 -8.04 5.73 3.18
CA ILE A 119 -8.76 4.48 3.40
C ILE A 119 -10.17 4.61 2.85
N LYS A 120 -10.56 3.64 2.02
CA LYS A 120 -11.92 3.41 1.55
C LYS A 120 -12.34 2.02 2.02
N LEU A 121 -13.32 1.95 2.91
CA LEU A 121 -13.85 0.71 3.45
C LEU A 121 -15.32 0.59 3.04
N LYS A 122 -15.60 -0.41 2.21
CA LYS A 122 -16.93 -0.76 1.75
C LYS A 122 -17.43 -1.96 2.53
N ILE A 123 -18.55 -1.82 3.22
CA ILE A 123 -19.18 -2.87 4.03
C ILE A 123 -20.57 -3.15 3.46
N LYS A 124 -20.89 -4.42 3.28
CA LYS A 124 -22.20 -4.87 2.83
C LYS A 124 -23.01 -5.36 4.04
N ASN A 125 -24.26 -4.92 4.14
CA ASN A 125 -25.21 -5.38 5.16
C ASN A 125 -26.57 -5.63 4.51
N GLY A 126 -26.86 -6.90 4.18
CA GLY A 126 -28.04 -7.24 3.37
C GLY A 126 -27.93 -6.68 1.94
N GLU A 127 -28.94 -5.90 1.54
CA GLU A 127 -28.96 -5.19 0.24
C GLU A 127 -28.26 -3.82 0.28
N GLU A 128 -27.95 -3.31 1.49
CA GLU A 128 -27.35 -2.00 1.65
C GLU A 128 -25.82 -2.05 1.63
N GLU A 129 -25.23 -1.01 1.05
CA GLU A 129 -23.79 -0.80 0.99
C GLU A 129 -23.40 0.47 1.74
N TYR A 130 -22.40 0.35 2.60
CA TYR A 130 -21.88 1.43 3.43
C TYR A 130 -20.45 1.73 3.04
N LEU A 131 -20.17 2.99 2.74
CA LEU A 131 -18.83 3.46 2.38
C LEU A 131 -18.28 4.39 3.47
N PHE A 132 -17.17 3.98 4.07
CA PHE A 132 -16.33 4.83 4.90
C PHE A 132 -15.13 5.28 4.07
N CYS A 133 -14.87 6.58 4.03
CA CYS A 133 -13.73 7.16 3.32
C CYS A 133 -13.05 8.20 4.21
N ARG A 134 -11.75 8.04 4.49
CA ARG A 134 -11.00 8.99 5.31
C ARG A 134 -9.51 8.95 5.00
N SER A 135 -8.87 10.12 5.10
CA SER A 135 -7.43 10.27 4.96
C SER A 135 -6.78 10.57 6.30
N TYR A 136 -5.60 10.00 6.52
CA TYR A 136 -4.82 10.08 7.75
C TYR A 136 -3.44 10.61 7.41
N TRP A 137 -2.88 11.46 8.27
CA TRP A 137 -1.54 12.03 8.12
C TRP A 137 -0.65 11.58 9.27
N ASN A 138 0.67 11.54 9.02
CA ASN A 138 1.70 11.25 10.02
C ASN A 138 1.66 9.77 10.50
N LEU A 139 2.23 8.89 9.67
CA LEU A 139 2.26 7.42 9.85
C LEU A 139 3.04 6.94 11.07
N GLU A 140 3.87 7.78 11.69
CA GLU A 140 4.87 7.33 12.66
C GLU A 140 4.29 6.89 13.99
N ASN A 141 3.10 7.34 14.41
CA ASN A 141 2.47 6.88 15.66
C ASN A 141 0.93 6.89 15.62
N HIS A 142 0.32 5.75 16.00
CA HIS A 142 -1.12 5.56 16.22
C HIS A 142 -2.04 5.65 15.00
N ILE A 143 -1.55 5.51 13.77
CA ILE A 143 -2.46 5.49 12.61
C ILE A 143 -3.47 4.35 12.72
N LEU A 144 -3.03 3.17 13.13
CA LEU A 144 -3.87 1.99 13.30
C LEU A 144 -5.00 2.27 14.30
N ASP A 145 -4.66 2.77 15.48
CA ASP A 145 -5.64 3.10 16.53
C ASP A 145 -6.66 4.13 16.06
N LYS A 146 -6.21 5.16 15.32
CA LYS A 146 -7.08 6.19 14.74
C LYS A 146 -8.04 5.61 13.71
N VAL A 147 -7.53 4.78 12.79
CA VAL A 147 -8.33 4.12 11.76
C VAL A 147 -9.42 3.26 12.41
N LEU A 148 -9.03 2.39 13.34
CA LEU A 148 -9.97 1.49 14.01
C LEU A 148 -11.03 2.24 14.79
N LYS A 149 -10.63 3.27 15.54
CA LYS A 149 -11.56 4.11 16.30
C LYS A 149 -12.55 4.84 15.40
N ASP A 150 -12.09 5.41 14.29
CA ASP A 150 -12.95 6.13 13.35
C ASP A 150 -13.92 5.20 12.63
N VAL A 151 -13.46 4.00 12.24
CA VAL A 151 -14.33 2.97 11.65
C VAL A 151 -15.35 2.50 12.67
N GLU A 152 -14.96 2.27 13.93
CA GLU A 152 -15.90 1.94 15.01
C GLU A 152 -16.97 3.01 15.20
N ILE A 153 -16.57 4.29 15.27
CA ILE A 153 -17.51 5.42 15.38
C ILE A 153 -18.47 5.44 14.19
N TYR A 154 -17.96 5.26 12.98
CA TYR A 154 -18.76 5.21 11.77
C TYR A 154 -19.79 4.07 11.83
N LEU A 155 -19.36 2.86 12.19
CA LEU A 155 -20.24 1.71 12.30
C LEU A 155 -21.31 1.88 13.37
N LYS A 156 -20.98 2.48 14.52
CA LYS A 156 -21.95 2.81 15.57
C LYS A 156 -23.00 3.80 15.04
N ALA A 157 -22.57 4.85 14.36
CA ALA A 157 -23.47 5.85 13.79
C ALA A 157 -24.40 5.27 12.71
N LYS A 158 -23.99 4.17 12.06
CA LYS A 158 -24.80 3.44 11.08
C LYS A 158 -25.62 2.28 11.68
N GLY A 159 -25.58 2.07 13.00
CA GLY A 159 -26.26 0.95 13.65
C GLY A 159 -25.69 -0.42 13.28
N LEU A 160 -24.45 -0.47 12.75
CA LEU A 160 -23.78 -1.68 12.30
C LEU A 160 -22.86 -2.28 13.38
N TRP A 161 -22.49 -1.51 14.39
CA TRP A 161 -21.53 -1.93 15.41
C TRP A 161 -22.13 -2.98 16.35
N ARG A 162 -21.50 -4.18 16.40
CA ARG A 162 -21.82 -5.28 17.34
C ARG A 162 -23.33 -5.42 17.61
N ILE A 163 -24.09 -5.82 16.61
CA ILE A 163 -25.33 -6.58 16.86
C ILE A 163 -24.87 -8.01 17.19
N ASN A 164 -24.42 -8.21 18.42
CA ASN A 164 -24.49 -9.55 18.97
C ASN A 164 -25.98 -9.84 19.13
N ASN A 165 -26.43 -10.95 18.59
CA ASN A 165 -27.75 -11.52 18.83
C ASN A 165 -27.90 -11.77 20.35
N GLU A 166 -28.32 -10.77 21.09
CA GLU A 166 -29.20 -10.97 22.23
C GLU A 166 -30.61 -11.00 21.64
N THR A 167 -31.11 -12.18 21.28
CA THR A 167 -32.47 -12.64 21.62
C THR A 167 -32.80 -13.99 20.97
N ALA A 168 -33.19 -14.91 21.86
CA ALA A 168 -33.95 -16.15 21.71
C ALA A 168 -33.27 -17.37 21.07
#